data_AF-E1JIX4-F1
#
_entry.id   AF-E1JIX4-F1
#
_cell.length_a   1.000
_cell.length_b   1.000
_cell.length_c   1.000
_cell.angle_alpha   90.00
_cell.angle_beta   90.00
_cell.angle_gamma   90.00
#
_symmetry.space_group_name_H-M   'P 1'
#
loop_
_entity.id
_entity.type
_entity.pdbx_description
1 polymer ?
#
loop_
_entity_poly.entity_id
_entity_poly.type
_entity_poly.pdbx_seq_one_letter_code
_entity_poly.pdbx_strand_id
1 'polypeptide(L)'
;MNDIKRLKDQQREKHPGFDGYMDCMTRSLFTGLATFCLSFSGTYFAQKIVQSKIRYPIKYNILISSLVATGVSYQITSTRTKACQAAWMAFEDKHSVLKEKTF
;
A
#
# COMPACT_ATOMS: atom_id res chain seq x y z
N MET A 1 -0.34 8.65 -27.14
CA MET A 1 -0.55 7.40 -26.37
C MET A 1 0.53 6.34 -26.58
N ASN A 2 1.36 6.41 -27.63
CA ASN A 2 2.36 5.37 -27.93
C ASN A 2 3.59 5.43 -27.01
N ASP A 3 3.92 6.59 -26.45
CA ASP A 3 5.11 6.76 -25.62
C ASP A 3 5.04 6.00 -24.30
N ILE A 4 3.88 5.93 -23.65
CA ILE A 4 3.72 5.23 -22.36
C ILE A 4 3.95 3.72 -22.50
N LYS A 5 3.45 3.12 -23.59
CA LYS A 5 3.68 1.70 -23.86
C LYS A 5 5.15 1.40 -24.10
N ARG A 6 5.81 2.18 -24.96
CA ARG A 6 7.25 2.04 -25.22
C ARG A 6 8.07 2.22 -23.95
N LEU A 7 7.73 3.20 -23.12
CA LEU A 7 8.39 3.40 -21.82
C LEU A 7 8.21 2.19 -20.92
N LYS A 8 6.99 1.64 -20.82
CA LYS A 8 6.72 0.42 -20.04
C LYS A 8 7.57 -0.76 -20.55
N ASP A 9 7.63 -0.96 -21.85
CA ASP A 9 8.40 -2.05 -22.46
C ASP A 9 9.91 -1.86 -22.20
N GLN A 10 10.44 -0.65 -22.36
CA GLN A 10 11.83 -0.31 -22.03
C GLN A 10 12.19 -0.52 -20.55
N GLN A 11 11.26 -0.22 -19.64
CA GLN A 11 11.47 -0.47 -18.20
C GLN A 11 11.41 -1.97 -17.90
N ARG A 12 10.49 -2.70 -18.54
CA ARG A 12 10.32 -4.16 -18.41
C ARG A 12 11.54 -4.94 -18.88
N GLU A 13 12.19 -4.49 -19.96
CA GLU A 13 13.44 -5.09 -20.46
C GLU A 13 14.61 -4.90 -19.49
N LYS A 14 14.71 -3.74 -18.84
CA LYS A 14 15.79 -3.46 -17.88
C LYS A 14 15.57 -4.12 -16.52
N HIS A 15 14.32 -4.25 -16.10
CA HIS A 15 13.94 -4.75 -14.79
C HIS A 15 12.90 -5.87 -14.94
N PRO A 16 13.32 -7.13 -15.17
CA PRO A 16 12.40 -8.25 -15.34
C PRO A 16 11.49 -8.49 -14.12
N GLY A 17 11.90 -8.01 -12.94
CA GLY A 17 11.10 -8.04 -11.71
C GLY A 17 10.02 -6.95 -11.61
N PHE A 18 9.96 -6.03 -12.59
CA PHE A 18 9.13 -4.83 -12.44
C PHE A 18 7.64 -5.06 -12.46
N ASP A 19 7.18 -5.98 -13.30
CA ASP A 19 5.77 -6.34 -13.32
C ASP A 19 5.33 -6.94 -11.98
N GLY A 20 6.16 -7.79 -11.35
CA GLY A 20 5.85 -8.41 -10.06
C GLY A 20 5.77 -7.42 -8.91
N TYR A 21 6.65 -6.41 -8.89
CA TYR A 21 6.57 -5.33 -7.91
C TYR A 21 5.44 -4.37 -8.15
N MET A 22 5.12 -4.03 -9.40
CA MET A 22 3.98 -3.18 -9.71
C MET A 22 2.66 -3.86 -9.33
N ASP A 23 2.54 -5.17 -9.51
CA ASP A 23 1.40 -5.95 -9.04
C ASP A 23 1.31 -5.95 -7.51
N CYS A 24 2.45 -6.20 -6.84
CA CYS A 24 2.53 -6.13 -5.38
C CYS A 24 2.19 -4.74 -4.82
N MET A 25 2.68 -3.67 -5.45
CA MET A 25 2.41 -2.28 -5.08
C MET A 25 0.94 -1.93 -5.26
N THR A 26 0.36 -2.30 -6.41
CA THR A 26 -1.06 -2.07 -6.70
C THR A 26 -1.94 -2.80 -5.69
N ARG A 27 -1.63 -4.07 -5.39
CA ARG A 27 -2.33 -4.85 -4.37
C ARG A 27 -2.18 -4.24 -2.97
N SER A 28 -1.00 -3.72 -2.64
CA SER A 28 -0.74 -3.05 -1.36
C SER A 28 -1.56 -1.78 -1.23
N LEU A 29 -1.65 -0.97 -2.29
CA LEU A 29 -2.48 0.23 -2.35
C LEU A 29 -3.96 -0.10 -2.17
N PHE A 30 -4.48 -1.08 -2.92
CA PHE A 30 -5.88 -1.50 -2.79
C PHE A 30 -6.19 -2.08 -1.41
N THR A 31 -5.26 -2.82 -0.81
CA THR A 31 -5.43 -3.33 0.56
C THR A 31 -5.43 -2.18 1.57
N GLY A 32 -4.56 -1.19 1.40
CA GLY A 32 -4.53 0.03 2.22
C GLY A 32 -5.85 0.81 2.12
N LEU A 33 -6.37 1.00 0.91
CA LEU A 33 -7.65 1.67 0.67
C LEU A 33 -8.84 0.89 1.26
N ALA A 34 -8.87 -0.43 1.07
CA ALA A 34 -9.90 -1.27 1.68
C ALA A 34 -9.86 -1.16 3.21
N THR A 35 -8.66 -1.17 3.80
CA THR A 35 -8.50 -1.00 5.25
C THR A 35 -8.92 0.39 5.71
N PHE A 36 -8.63 1.44 4.93
CA PHE A 36 -9.10 2.79 5.21
C PHE A 36 -10.63 2.83 5.32
N CYS A 37 -11.32 2.30 4.32
CA CYS A 37 -12.78 2.26 4.31
C CYS A 37 -13.35 1.45 5.48
N LEU A 38 -12.82 0.24 5.73
CA LEU A 38 -13.28 -0.61 6.82
C LEU A 38 -13.02 0.00 8.19
N SER A 39 -11.85 0.60 8.41
CA SER A 39 -11.51 1.26 9.68
C SER A 39 -12.32 2.54 9.88
N PHE A 40 -12.54 3.33 8.84
CA PHE A 40 -13.40 4.52 8.91
C PHE A 40 -14.85 4.14 9.24
N SER A 41 -15.44 3.18 8.51
CA SER A 41 -16.80 2.71 8.80
C SER A 41 -16.89 2.09 10.20
N GLY A 42 -15.97 1.21 10.57
CA GLY A 42 -15.95 0.55 11.88
C GLY A 42 -15.83 1.54 13.04
N THR A 43 -14.91 2.51 12.93
CA THR A 43 -14.77 3.57 13.95
C THR A 43 -15.99 4.48 14.00
N TYR A 44 -16.58 4.84 12.86
CA TYR A 44 -17.78 5.66 12.81
C TYR A 44 -18.98 4.98 13.46
N PHE A 45 -19.22 3.70 13.18
CA PHE A 45 -20.28 2.92 13.84
C PHE A 45 -20.01 2.72 15.33
N ALA A 46 -18.77 2.41 15.72
CA ALA A 46 -18.38 2.31 17.13
C ALA A 46 -18.62 3.62 17.88
N GLN A 47 -18.22 4.75 17.28
CA GLN A 47 -18.49 6.09 17.81
C GLN A 47 -19.98 6.39 17.91
N LYS A 48 -20.81 5.99 16.94
CA LYS A 48 -22.26 6.14 17.02
C LYS A 48 -22.87 5.35 18.19
N ILE A 49 -22.37 4.14 18.45
CA ILE A 49 -22.80 3.33 19.60
C ILE A 49 -22.37 4.00 20.92
N VAL A 50 -21.14 4.52 20.99
CA VAL A 50 -20.62 5.23 22.17
C VAL A 50 -21.36 6.55 22.40
N GLN A 51 -21.75 7.27 21.34
CA GLN A 51 -22.55 8.50 21.45
C GLN A 51 -23.91 8.28 22.10
N SER A 52 -24.48 7.07 21.99
CA SER A 52 -25.70 6.69 22.71
C SER A 52 -25.51 6.72 24.24
N LYS A 53 -24.28 6.49 24.72
CA LYS A 53 -23.93 6.50 26.15
C LYS A 53 -23.27 7.81 26.62
N ILE A 54 -22.49 8.46 25.76
CA ILE A 54 -21.66 9.63 26.10
C ILE A 54 -21.95 10.74 25.08
N ARG A 55 -22.61 11.81 25.52
CA ARG A 55 -23.06 12.89 24.63
C ARG A 55 -21.90 13.83 24.27
N TYR A 56 -21.11 13.47 23.26
CA TYR A 56 -20.04 14.31 22.71
C TYR A 56 -20.39 14.78 21.28
N PRO A 57 -19.86 15.93 20.81
CA PRO A 57 -20.31 16.53 19.56
C PRO A 57 -19.82 15.77 18.32
N ILE A 58 -20.73 15.60 17.36
CA ILE A 58 -20.54 14.79 16.13
C ILE A 58 -19.34 15.19 15.27
N LYS A 59 -18.86 16.44 15.40
CA LYS A 59 -17.70 16.94 14.66
C LYS A 59 -16.42 16.17 14.96
N TYR A 60 -16.25 15.69 16.20
CA TYR A 60 -15.08 14.91 16.58
C TYR A 60 -15.11 13.47 16.06
N ASN A 61 -16.28 12.93 15.70
CA ASN A 61 -16.39 11.57 15.17
C ASN A 61 -15.56 11.41 13.91
N ILE A 62 -15.87 12.23 12.92
CA ILE A 62 -15.28 12.15 11.59
C ILE A 62 -13.78 12.41 11.68
N LEU A 63 -13.37 13.41 12.47
CA LEU A 63 -11.95 13.73 12.65
C LEU A 63 -11.18 12.54 13.24
N ILE A 64 -11.67 11.97 14.35
CA ILE A 64 -11.01 10.83 15.00
C ILE A 64 -11.02 9.60 14.09
N SER A 65 -12.15 9.30 13.44
CA SER A 65 -12.27 8.20 12.47
C SER A 65 -11.30 8.35 11.31
N SER A 66 -11.18 9.55 10.74
CA SER A 66 -10.24 9.83 9.64
C SER A 66 -8.79 9.72 10.08
N LEU A 67 -8.43 10.23 11.26
CA LEU A 67 -7.06 10.14 11.79
C LEU A 67 -6.68 8.68 12.07
N VAL A 68 -7.57 7.91 12.72
CA VAL A 68 -7.35 6.49 12.99
C VAL A 68 -7.26 5.71 11.68
N ALA A 69 -8.19 5.91 10.76
CA ALA A 69 -8.19 5.22 9.47
C ALA A 69 -6.92 5.52 8.66
N THR A 70 -6.47 6.78 8.63
CA THR A 70 -5.23 7.18 7.96
C THR A 70 -4.01 6.52 8.60
N GLY A 71 -3.90 6.55 9.92
CA GLY A 71 -2.78 5.92 10.63
C GLY A 71 -2.69 4.41 10.39
N VAL A 72 -3.81 3.70 10.50
CA VAL A 72 -3.88 2.25 10.25
C VAL A 72 -3.55 1.94 8.79
N SER A 73 -4.11 2.69 7.86
CA SER A 73 -3.90 2.48 6.42
C SER A 73 -2.45 2.77 6.03
N TYR A 74 -1.84 3.81 6.60
CA TYR A 74 -0.44 4.14 6.38
C TYR A 74 0.50 3.04 6.90
N GLN A 75 0.22 2.50 8.10
CA GLN A 75 1.01 1.40 8.67
C GLN A 75 0.96 0.14 7.80
N ILE A 76 -0.25 -0.26 7.38
CA ILE A 76 -0.44 -1.45 6.54
C ILE A 76 0.19 -1.25 5.16
N THR A 77 -0.03 -0.09 4.55
CA THR A 77 0.54 0.23 3.24
C THR A 77 2.06 0.24 3.33
N SER A 78 2.65 0.93 4.32
CA SER A 78 4.10 1.00 4.50
C SER A 78 4.73 -0.37 4.71
N THR A 79 4.09 -1.23 5.51
CA THR A 79 4.59 -2.58 5.78
C THR A 79 4.58 -3.44 4.53
N ARG A 80 3.48 -3.41 3.76
CA ARG A 80 3.35 -4.16 2.51
C ARG A 80 4.28 -3.61 1.43
N THR A 81 4.40 -2.30 1.30
CA THR A 81 5.33 -1.65 0.38
C THR A 81 6.77 -2.05 0.67
N LYS A 82 7.19 -2.07 1.95
CA LYS A 82 8.52 -2.57 2.34
C LYS A 82 8.71 -4.03 1.96
N ALA A 83 7.69 -4.87 2.12
CA ALA A 83 7.75 -6.27 1.69
C ALA A 83 7.86 -6.40 0.16
N CYS A 84 7.11 -5.62 -0.62
CA CYS A 84 7.21 -5.58 -2.07
C CYS A 84 8.61 -5.13 -2.52
N GLN A 85 9.17 -4.11 -1.87
CA GLN A 85 10.51 -3.61 -2.15
C GLN A 85 11.58 -4.65 -1.80
N ALA A 86 11.47 -5.34 -0.66
CA ALA A 86 12.39 -6.41 -0.29
C ALA A 86 12.34 -7.58 -1.28
N ALA A 87 11.14 -7.96 -1.75
CA ALA A 87 10.97 -9.00 -2.76
C ALA A 87 11.57 -8.59 -4.11
N TRP A 88 11.42 -7.33 -4.51
CA TRP A 88 12.08 -6.77 -5.69
C TRP A 88 13.60 -6.85 -5.58
N MET A 89 14.18 -6.35 -4.49
CA MET A 89 15.63 -6.35 -4.29
C MET A 89 16.18 -7.78 -4.33
N ALA A 90 15.49 -8.72 -3.69
CA ALA A 90 15.87 -10.14 -3.72
C ALA A 90 15.76 -10.78 -5.11
N PHE A 91 14.89 -10.25 -5.99
CA PHE A 91 14.79 -10.68 -7.38
C PHE A 91 15.91 -10.06 -8.22
N GLU A 92 16.14 -8.76 -8.09
CA GLU A 92 17.22 -8.07 -8.81
C GLU A 92 18.61 -8.55 -8.39
N ASP A 93 18.85 -8.84 -7.11
CA ASP A 93 20.14 -9.39 -6.66
C ASP A 93 20.48 -10.71 -7.37
N LYS A 94 19.47 -11.52 -7.69
CA LYS A 94 19.64 -12.78 -8.43
C LYS A 94 19.89 -12.56 -9.92
N HIS A 95 19.47 -11.43 -10.47
CA HIS A 95 19.61 -11.08 -11.89
C HIS A 95 20.68 -10.01 -12.15
N SER A 96 21.31 -9.47 -11.11
CA SER A 96 22.43 -8.56 -11.23
C SER A 96 23.61 -9.32 -11.88
N VAL A 97 24.14 -8.74 -12.96
CA VAL A 97 25.31 -9.18 -13.73
C VAL A 97 26.60 -9.39 -12.92
N LEU A 98 26.53 -9.28 -11.59
CA LEU A 98 27.63 -9.46 -10.67
C LEU A 98 27.76 -10.91 -10.16
N LYS A 99 26.76 -11.78 -10.33
CA LYS A 99 26.88 -13.21 -9.94
C LYS A 99 27.44 -14.15 -10.99
N GLU A 100 27.62 -13.71 -12.24
CA GLU A 100 28.26 -14.52 -13.30
C GLU A 100 29.80 -14.44 -13.29
N LYS A 101 30.40 -13.74 -12.31
CA LYS A 101 31.86 -13.63 -12.11
C LYS A 101 32.34 -14.11 -10.75
N THR A 102 31.62 -15.03 -10.11
CA THR A 102 32.21 -15.79 -9.00
C THR A 102 32.69 -17.12 -9.56
N PHE A 103 34.03 -17.24 -9.60
CA PHE A 103 34.83 -18.43 -9.90
C PHE A 103 34.23 -19.76 -9.45
#